data_AF-A0A2D5S5B8-F1
#
_entry.id   AF-A0A2D5S5B8-F1
#
_cell.length_a   1.000
_cell.length_b   1.000
_cell.length_c   1.000
_cell.angle_alpha   90.00
_cell.angle_beta   90.00
_cell.angle_gamma   90.00
#
_symmetry.space_group_name_H-M   'P 1'
#
loop_
_entity.id
_entity.type
_entity.pdbx_description
1 polymer ?
#
loop_
_entity_poly.entity_id
_entity_poly.type
_entity_poly.pdbx_seq_one_letter_code
_entity_poly.pdbx_strand_id
1 'polypeptide(L)'
;MKDHHSEDAGIRSSYVPDSKGPSTPRLESNHLDHAEKDASKDFEFDAADPRMVLVVWKDAESQGGPTWEDSDEMLEFARRPLGLVRTVGLLLHIDHEQIAVTDTVATDQMGGVTKIPKAWIERFEYLTPDGSVDAIETIGPESEDCERRAG
;
A
#
# COMPACT_ATOMS: atom_id res chain seq x y z
N MET A 1 4.22 36.02 59.45
CA MET A 1 3.53 36.36 60.71
C MET A 1 2.08 36.66 60.36
N LYS A 2 1.17 35.79 60.79
CA LYS A 2 -0.29 35.95 60.99
C LYS A 2 -1.22 36.20 59.80
N ASP A 3 -1.83 35.08 59.43
CA ASP A 3 -3.25 34.76 59.16
C ASP A 3 -4.41 35.73 59.49
N HIS A 4 -5.44 35.60 58.62
CA HIS A 4 -6.91 35.78 58.74
C HIS A 4 -7.50 37.21 58.88
N HIS A 5 -8.58 37.62 58.18
CA HIS A 5 -9.90 36.99 57.97
C HIS A 5 -10.73 37.62 56.80
N SER A 6 -11.60 36.78 56.16
CA SER A 6 -13.03 36.95 55.75
C SER A 6 -13.50 38.14 54.88
N GLU A 7 -14.47 38.10 53.96
CA GLU A 7 -15.59 37.20 53.52
C GLU A 7 -15.97 37.59 52.06
N ASP A 8 -16.17 36.65 51.13
CA ASP A 8 -17.46 36.11 50.61
C ASP A 8 -18.24 37.01 49.62
N ALA A 9 -18.48 36.49 48.40
CA ALA A 9 -19.75 36.56 47.65
C ALA A 9 -19.56 36.16 46.17
N GLY A 10 -20.11 34.99 45.79
CA GLY A 10 -20.74 34.67 44.49
C GLY A 10 -19.87 34.72 43.21
N ILE A 11 -19.94 33.85 42.22
CA ILE A 11 -21.02 33.02 41.68
C ILE A 11 -20.32 31.87 40.94
N ARG A 12 -20.55 30.62 41.34
CA ARG A 12 -20.24 29.45 40.50
C ARG A 12 -21.30 29.37 39.41
N SER A 13 -20.94 29.70 38.18
CA SER A 13 -21.78 29.41 37.01
C SER A 13 -21.69 27.91 36.73
N SER A 14 -22.71 27.17 37.17
CA SER A 14 -22.94 25.80 36.72
C SER A 14 -23.58 25.86 35.34
N TYR A 15 -22.80 25.57 34.30
CA TYR A 15 -23.36 25.32 32.98
C TYR A 15 -24.22 24.06 33.03
N VAL A 16 -25.52 24.22 32.79
CA VAL A 16 -26.48 23.13 32.57
C VAL A 16 -26.54 22.93 31.05
N PRO A 17 -26.25 21.73 30.50
CA PRO A 17 -26.48 21.48 29.09
C PRO A 17 -27.99 21.30 28.86
N ASP A 18 -28.60 22.29 28.21
CA ASP A 18 -29.97 22.23 27.73
C ASP A 18 -30.07 21.18 26.61
N SER A 19 -30.89 20.18 26.85
CA SER A 19 -31.05 18.99 26.00
C SER A 19 -32.09 19.24 24.91
N LYS A 20 -31.77 20.06 23.90
CA LYS A 20 -32.51 20.12 22.61
C LYS A 20 -31.59 20.55 21.46
N GLY A 21 -30.72 19.66 21.01
CA GLY A 21 -30.03 19.82 19.73
C GLY A 21 -30.95 19.48 18.54
N PRO A 22 -30.91 20.23 17.42
CA PRO A 22 -31.53 19.79 16.19
C PRO A 22 -30.80 18.54 15.68
N SER A 23 -31.58 17.48 15.45
CA SER A 23 -31.09 16.21 14.90
C SER A 23 -30.24 16.46 13.66
N THR A 24 -28.95 16.18 13.77
CA THR A 24 -28.10 16.01 12.59
C THR A 24 -28.70 14.90 11.73
N PRO A 25 -28.81 15.07 10.40
CA PRO A 25 -29.13 13.94 9.54
C PRO A 25 -27.96 12.96 9.68
N ARG A 26 -28.25 11.81 10.29
CA ARG A 26 -27.38 10.63 10.32
C ARG A 26 -27.06 10.32 8.86
N LEU A 27 -25.79 10.49 8.47
CA LEU A 27 -25.30 10.00 7.18
C LEU A 27 -25.68 8.53 7.11
N GLU A 28 -26.67 8.22 6.28
CA GLU A 28 -26.99 6.84 5.94
C GLU A 28 -25.73 6.29 5.30
N SER A 29 -25.13 5.36 6.01
CA SER A 29 -24.06 4.50 5.52
C SER A 29 -24.51 3.96 4.17
N ASN A 30 -23.87 4.44 3.10
CA ASN A 30 -23.94 3.83 1.78
C ASN A 30 -23.38 2.41 1.94
N HIS A 31 -24.28 1.47 2.23
CA HIS A 31 -24.01 0.05 2.14
C HIS A 31 -23.78 -0.19 0.65
N LEU A 32 -22.52 -0.10 0.23
CA LEU A 32 -22.10 -0.55 -1.08
C LEU A 32 -22.33 -2.06 -1.04
N ASP A 33 -23.48 -2.48 -1.55
CA ASP A 33 -23.76 -3.87 -1.81
C ASP A 33 -22.76 -4.34 -2.87
N HIS A 34 -21.62 -4.85 -2.40
CA HIS A 34 -20.70 -5.63 -3.21
C HIS A 34 -21.43 -6.92 -3.56
N ALA A 35 -22.23 -6.85 -4.62
CA ALA A 35 -22.81 -8.02 -5.24
C ALA A 35 -21.64 -8.91 -5.69
N GLU A 36 -21.34 -9.93 -4.89
CA GLU A 36 -20.44 -11.02 -5.25
C GLU A 36 -21.02 -11.72 -6.47
N LYS A 37 -20.56 -11.29 -7.64
CA LYS A 37 -20.95 -11.93 -8.90
C LYS A 37 -19.81 -11.83 -9.88
N ASP A 38 -18.82 -12.66 -9.66
CA ASP A 38 -18.52 -13.78 -10.54
C ASP A 38 -17.24 -14.44 -10.03
N ALA A 39 -17.26 -15.77 -9.96
CA ALA A 39 -16.12 -16.58 -9.60
C ALA A 39 -14.94 -16.25 -10.52
N SER A 40 -14.08 -15.33 -10.08
CA SER A 40 -12.75 -15.19 -10.62
C SER A 40 -12.08 -16.54 -10.48
N LYS A 41 -11.34 -16.97 -11.51
CA LYS A 41 -10.26 -17.92 -11.25
C LYS A 41 -9.33 -17.20 -10.28
N ASP A 42 -9.44 -17.55 -9.00
CA ASP A 42 -8.63 -16.94 -7.95
C ASP A 42 -7.18 -17.27 -8.29
N PHE A 43 -6.43 -16.22 -8.62
CA PHE A 43 -5.00 -16.35 -8.80
C PHE A 43 -4.42 -16.71 -7.44
N GLU A 44 -3.72 -17.84 -7.37
CA GLU A 44 -2.90 -18.21 -6.23
C GLU A 44 -1.44 -17.99 -6.61
N PHE A 45 -0.70 -17.33 -5.72
CA PHE A 45 0.72 -17.10 -5.91
C PHE A 45 1.50 -18.41 -5.71
N ASP A 46 2.35 -18.74 -6.69
CA ASP A 46 3.29 -19.85 -6.62
C ASP A 46 4.72 -19.31 -6.56
N ALA A 47 5.39 -19.50 -5.41
CA ALA A 47 6.76 -19.07 -5.22
C ALA A 47 7.78 -19.87 -6.05
N ALA A 48 7.42 -21.09 -6.48
CA ALA A 48 8.28 -21.91 -7.32
C ALA A 48 8.21 -21.52 -8.81
N ASP A 49 7.12 -20.90 -9.23
CA ASP A 49 6.90 -20.42 -10.60
C ASP A 49 6.23 -19.03 -10.62
N PRO A 50 6.93 -17.98 -10.16
CA PRO A 50 6.34 -16.66 -10.05
C PRO A 50 6.09 -16.05 -11.43
N ARG A 51 4.85 -15.61 -11.68
CA ARG A 51 4.47 -15.01 -12.97
C ARG A 51 4.93 -13.57 -13.06
N MET A 52 5.66 -13.24 -14.12
CA MET A 52 6.09 -11.88 -14.40
C MET A 52 5.03 -11.12 -15.19
N VAL A 53 4.82 -9.84 -14.85
CA VAL A 53 3.82 -8.98 -15.50
C VAL A 53 4.38 -7.60 -15.82
N LEU A 54 3.86 -6.99 -16.89
CA LEU A 54 3.96 -5.56 -17.18
C LEU A 54 2.62 -4.90 -16.86
N VAL A 55 2.65 -3.83 -16.08
CA VAL A 55 1.50 -3.01 -15.72
C VAL A 55 1.77 -1.58 -16.15
N VAL A 56 0.88 -1.01 -16.94
CA VAL A 56 0.88 0.42 -17.28
C VAL A 56 -0.32 1.05 -16.59
N TRP A 57 -0.09 2.04 -15.73
CA TRP A 57 -1.12 2.62 -14.86
C TRP A 57 -0.87 4.09 -14.56
N LYS A 58 -1.91 4.80 -14.11
CA LYS A 58 -1.82 6.22 -13.72
C LYS A 58 -1.42 6.33 -12.26
N ASP A 59 -0.33 7.05 -11.99
CA ASP A 59 0.14 7.29 -10.63
C ASP A 59 -0.65 8.41 -9.96
N ALA A 60 -1.11 8.16 -8.74
CA ALA A 60 -1.66 9.21 -7.91
C ALA A 60 -0.50 9.92 -7.21
N GLU A 61 0.09 10.86 -7.93
CA GLU A 61 1.16 11.69 -7.41
C GLU A 61 0.67 12.55 -6.24
N SER A 62 1.54 12.73 -5.25
CA SER A 62 1.32 13.66 -4.14
C SER A 62 2.45 14.69 -4.11
N GLN A 63 2.11 15.97 -4.00
CA GLN A 63 3.07 17.04 -3.80
C GLN A 63 2.81 17.70 -2.43
N GLY A 64 3.86 17.79 -1.63
CA GLY A 64 3.82 18.43 -0.31
C GLY A 64 5.09 18.14 0.47
N GLY A 65 5.57 19.14 1.21
CA GLY A 65 6.71 19.05 2.10
C GLY A 65 6.30 18.93 3.58
N PRO A 66 7.25 19.14 4.51
CA PRO A 66 6.97 19.12 5.94
C PRO A 66 6.20 20.35 6.45
N THR A 67 5.91 21.33 5.58
CA THR A 67 5.21 22.59 5.90
C THR A 67 3.95 22.76 5.06
N TRP A 68 3.22 23.85 5.28
CA TRP A 68 2.10 24.23 4.40
C TRP A 68 2.63 24.69 3.03
N GLU A 69 1.92 24.30 1.99
CA GLU A 69 2.22 24.65 0.60
C GLU A 69 1.45 25.90 0.15
N ASP A 70 1.97 26.60 -0.84
CA ASP A 70 1.25 27.71 -1.46
C ASP A 70 0.01 27.21 -2.21
N SER A 71 -1.12 27.90 -2.03
CA SER A 71 -2.40 27.46 -2.58
C SER A 71 -2.45 27.55 -4.10
N ASP A 72 -1.84 28.58 -4.70
CA ASP A 72 -1.85 28.75 -6.15
C ASP A 72 -0.97 27.69 -6.81
N GLU A 73 0.19 27.39 -6.21
CA GLU A 73 1.08 26.31 -6.67
C GLU A 73 0.40 24.93 -6.59
N MET A 74 -0.30 24.63 -5.49
CA MET A 74 -1.01 23.36 -5.35
C MET A 74 -2.21 23.24 -6.32
N LEU A 75 -2.90 24.34 -6.59
CA LEU A 75 -3.97 24.37 -7.60
C LEU A 75 -3.44 24.17 -9.02
N GLU A 76 -2.23 24.65 -9.32
CA GLU A 76 -1.56 24.36 -10.59
C GLU A 76 -1.18 22.89 -10.67
N PHE A 77 -0.55 22.33 -9.63
CA PHE A 77 -0.18 20.92 -9.56
C PHE A 77 -1.40 20.01 -9.75
N ALA A 78 -2.52 20.29 -9.07
CA ALA A 78 -3.74 19.50 -9.14
C ALA A 78 -4.39 19.43 -10.54
N ARG A 79 -4.07 20.38 -11.43
CA ARG A 79 -4.55 20.38 -12.82
C ARG A 79 -3.63 19.63 -13.78
N ARG A 80 -2.44 19.26 -13.35
CA ARG A 80 -1.50 18.50 -14.19
C ARG A 80 -2.09 17.11 -14.46
N PRO A 81 -1.95 16.59 -15.68
CA PRO A 81 -2.37 15.22 -15.96
C PRO A 81 -1.53 14.25 -15.12
N LEU A 82 -2.16 13.18 -14.64
CA LEU A 82 -1.46 12.12 -13.91
C LEU A 82 -0.39 11.48 -14.79
N GLY A 83 0.79 11.24 -14.20
CA GLY A 83 1.87 10.50 -14.84
C GLY A 83 1.48 9.05 -15.16
N LEU A 84 1.99 8.55 -16.29
CA LEU A 84 1.84 7.15 -16.67
C LEU A 84 3.08 6.36 -16.24
N VAL A 85 2.89 5.40 -15.34
CA VAL A 85 3.94 4.55 -14.79
C VAL A 85 3.92 3.18 -15.46
N ARG A 86 5.11 2.63 -15.72
CA ARG A 86 5.31 1.25 -16.16
C ARG A 86 6.00 0.48 -15.04
N THR A 87 5.32 -0.54 -14.54
CA THR A 87 5.85 -1.43 -13.51
C THR A 87 6.00 -2.81 -14.12
N VAL A 88 7.20 -3.39 -14.00
CA VAL A 88 7.46 -4.79 -14.31
C VAL A 88 7.80 -5.49 -13.00
N GLY A 89 7.16 -6.62 -12.72
CA GLY A 89 7.38 -7.34 -11.47
C GLY A 89 6.73 -8.71 -11.45
N LEU A 90 6.93 -9.42 -10.35
CA LEU A 90 6.32 -10.70 -10.04
C LEU A 90 4.92 -10.45 -9.45
N LEU A 91 3.91 -11.06 -10.05
CA LEU A 91 2.52 -10.95 -9.62
C LEU A 91 2.32 -11.71 -8.31
N LEU A 92 1.92 -11.00 -7.25
CA LEU A 92 1.62 -11.57 -5.93
C LEU A 92 0.14 -11.76 -5.68
N HIS A 93 -0.69 -10.86 -6.23
CA HIS A 93 -2.14 -10.88 -6.01
C HIS A 93 -2.89 -10.18 -7.13
N ILE A 94 -4.09 -10.65 -7.43
CA ILE A 94 -5.03 -9.99 -8.33
C ILE A 94 -6.46 -10.32 -7.91
N ASP A 95 -7.27 -9.29 -7.68
CA ASP A 95 -8.69 -9.42 -7.39
C ASP A 95 -9.50 -8.43 -8.24
N HIS A 96 -10.71 -8.05 -7.80
CA HIS A 96 -11.55 -7.09 -8.50
C HIS A 96 -11.13 -5.62 -8.25
N GLU A 97 -10.45 -5.33 -7.15
CA GLU A 97 -10.07 -3.98 -6.73
C GLU A 97 -8.65 -3.61 -7.16
N GLN A 98 -7.71 -4.57 -7.10
CA GLN A 98 -6.28 -4.28 -7.18
C GLN A 98 -5.46 -5.41 -7.80
N ILE A 99 -4.23 -5.06 -8.15
CA ILE A 99 -3.13 -5.99 -8.34
C ILE A 99 -2.02 -5.67 -7.33
N ALA A 100 -1.23 -6.66 -6.94
CA ALA A 100 -0.02 -6.45 -6.16
C ALA A 100 1.17 -7.11 -6.86
N VAL A 101 2.28 -6.38 -6.97
CA VAL A 101 3.52 -6.86 -7.58
C VAL A 101 4.71 -6.60 -6.68
N THR A 102 5.75 -7.42 -6.79
CA THR A 102 7.05 -7.19 -6.17
C THR A 102 8.17 -7.37 -7.18
N ASP A 103 9.35 -6.82 -6.90
CA ASP A 103 10.54 -6.95 -7.73
C ASP A 103 11.31 -8.25 -7.44
N THR A 104 11.30 -8.73 -6.20
CA THR A 104 12.09 -9.89 -5.77
C THR A 104 11.31 -10.79 -4.80
N VAL A 105 11.44 -12.11 -4.96
CA VAL A 105 10.94 -13.12 -4.01
C VAL A 105 12.08 -14.08 -3.65
N ALA A 106 12.27 -14.34 -2.36
CA ALA A 106 13.13 -15.38 -1.81
C ALA A 106 12.27 -16.39 -1.02
N THR A 107 12.88 -17.43 -0.44
CA THR A 107 12.16 -18.52 0.25
C THR A 107 11.22 -18.03 1.36
N ASP A 108 11.64 -17.04 2.15
CA ASP A 108 10.91 -16.52 3.31
C ASP A 108 10.84 -14.97 3.35
N GLN A 109 11.40 -14.30 2.35
CA GLN A 109 11.46 -12.84 2.27
C GLN A 109 10.97 -12.37 0.89
N MET A 110 10.47 -11.14 0.81
CA MET A 110 10.11 -10.49 -0.45
C MET A 110 10.57 -9.04 -0.46
N GLY A 111 10.73 -8.48 -1.66
CA GLY A 111 10.99 -7.07 -1.86
C GLY A 111 9.78 -6.21 -1.49
N GLY A 112 9.87 -4.92 -1.85
CA GLY A 112 8.75 -4.00 -1.68
C GLY A 112 7.55 -4.47 -2.49
N VAL A 113 6.34 -4.34 -1.93
CA VAL A 113 5.09 -4.68 -2.62
C VAL A 113 4.42 -3.40 -3.08
N THR A 114 4.19 -3.29 -4.39
CA THR A 114 3.41 -2.21 -5.00
C THR A 114 1.99 -2.70 -5.24
N LYS A 115 1.01 -2.09 -4.55
CA LYS A 115 -0.41 -2.30 -4.80
C LYS A 115 -0.93 -1.25 -5.78
N ILE A 116 -1.59 -1.69 -6.85
CA ILE A 116 -2.09 -0.83 -7.92
C ILE A 116 -3.59 -1.06 -8.07
N PRO A 117 -4.44 -0.04 -7.85
CA PRO A 117 -5.88 -0.14 -8.09
C PRO A 117 -6.17 -0.48 -9.55
N LYS A 118 -7.02 -1.48 -9.79
CA LYS A 118 -7.37 -1.92 -11.15
C LYS A 118 -8.06 -0.84 -11.96
N ALA A 119 -8.81 0.03 -11.30
CA ALA A 119 -9.45 1.18 -11.93
C ALA A 119 -8.46 2.16 -12.58
N TRP A 120 -7.17 2.11 -12.21
CA TRP A 120 -6.13 3.03 -12.71
C TRP A 120 -5.19 2.37 -13.72
N ILE A 121 -5.37 1.10 -14.02
CA ILE A 121 -4.56 0.35 -14.99
C ILE A 121 -5.06 0.64 -16.40
N GLU A 122 -4.15 1.08 -17.27
CA GLU A 122 -4.41 1.24 -18.71
C GLU A 122 -4.07 -0.03 -19.49
N ARG A 123 -3.05 -0.79 -19.06
CA ARG A 123 -2.61 -2.03 -19.72
C ARG A 123 -2.02 -3.00 -18.70
N PHE A 124 -2.32 -4.28 -18.88
CA PHE A 124 -1.80 -5.38 -18.06
C PHE A 124 -1.43 -6.54 -18.97
N GLU A 125 -0.21 -7.07 -18.83
CA GLU A 125 0.30 -8.17 -19.65
C GLU A 125 1.11 -9.16 -18.82
N TYR A 126 0.90 -10.45 -19.07
CA TYR A 126 1.83 -11.48 -18.62
C TYR A 126 3.04 -11.51 -19.53
N LEU A 127 4.23 -11.55 -18.95
CA LEU A 127 5.49 -11.64 -19.66
C LEU A 127 5.99 -13.08 -19.63
N THR A 128 6.46 -13.56 -20.78
CA THR A 128 7.08 -14.88 -20.92
C THR A 128 8.52 -14.70 -21.37
N PRO A 129 9.48 -15.50 -20.87
CA PRO A 129 10.83 -15.53 -21.43
C PRO A 129 10.79 -15.84 -22.93
N ASP A 130 11.61 -15.15 -23.72
CA ASP A 130 11.75 -15.35 -25.17
C ASP A 130 12.89 -16.32 -25.54
N GLY A 131 13.65 -16.81 -24.55
CA GLY A 131 14.71 -17.80 -24.69
C GLY A 131 15.18 -18.38 -23.36
N SER A 132 16.00 -19.43 -23.41
CA SER A 132 16.68 -19.97 -22.22
C SER A 132 17.97 -19.21 -21.98
N VAL A 133 18.13 -18.64 -20.78
CA VAL A 133 19.46 -18.27 -20.29
C VAL A 133 20.12 -19.57 -19.85
N ASP A 134 21.28 -19.90 -20.43
CA ASP A 134 22.04 -21.06 -20.00
C ASP A 134 22.31 -20.92 -18.50
N ALA A 135 21.79 -21.85 -17.70
CA ALA A 135 21.98 -21.84 -16.26
C ALA A 135 23.48 -21.83 -15.97
N ILE A 136 23.97 -20.79 -15.30
CA ILE A 136 25.34 -20.78 -14.78
C ILE A 136 25.40 -21.91 -13.76
N GLU A 137 26.12 -22.99 -14.11
CA GLU A 137 26.31 -24.13 -13.24
C GLU A 137 26.78 -23.64 -11.86
N THR A 138 26.05 -24.07 -10.83
CA THR A 138 26.39 -23.78 -9.45
C THR A 138 27.80 -24.32 -9.18
N ILE A 139 28.76 -23.44 -8.93
CA ILE A 139 30.08 -23.84 -8.42
C ILE A 139 29.81 -24.47 -7.04
N GLY A 140 29.78 -25.80 -7.00
CA GLY A 140 29.61 -26.54 -5.76
C GLY A 140 30.75 -26.23 -4.78
N PRO A 141 30.52 -26.40 -3.47
CA PRO A 141 31.60 -26.25 -2.50
C PRO A 141 32.68 -27.29 -2.82
N GLU A 142 33.91 -26.83 -3.06
CA GLU A 142 35.08 -27.70 -3.11
C GLU A 142 35.07 -28.54 -1.82
N SER A 143 34.98 -29.85 -1.99
CA SER A 143 35.13 -30.80 -0.91
C SER A 143 36.50 -30.61 -0.29
N GLU A 144 36.57 -30.11 0.95
CA GLU A 144 37.79 -30.17 1.75
C GLU A 144 38.18 -31.65 1.89
N ASP A 145 39.35 -31.98 1.35
CA ASP A 145 40.00 -33.28 1.45
C ASP A 145 40.09 -33.74 2.92
N CYS A 146 39.19 -34.63 3.31
CA CYS A 146 39.32 -35.43 4.51
C CYS A 146 40.16 -36.68 4.17
N GLU A 147 41.47 -36.54 4.03
CA GLU A 147 42.38 -37.69 4.14
C GLU A 147 43.40 -37.51 5.25
N ARG A 148 43.17 -38.30 6.30
CA ARG A 148 44.13 -38.68 7.33
C ARG A 148 45.25 -39.52 6.70
N ARG A 149 46.50 -39.15 6.98
CA ARG A 149 47.60 -40.08 7.29
C ARG A 149 48.42 -39.37 8.38
N ALA A 150 48.34 -39.71 9.67
CA ALA A 150 48.75 -40.98 10.30
C ALA A 150 50.04 -41.53 9.67
N GLY A 151 51.17 -41.17 10.30
CA GLY A 151 52.52 -41.58 9.96
C GLY A 151 53.54 -40.73 10.69
#